data_AF-A0A537SAB5-F1
#
_entry.id   AF-A0A537SAB5-F1
#
_cell.length_a   1.000
_cell.length_b   1.000
_cell.length_c   1.000
_cell.angle_alpha   90.00
_cell.angle_beta   90.00
_cell.angle_gamma   90.00
#
_symmetry.space_group_name_H-M   'P 1'
#
loop_
_entity.id
_entity.type
_entity.pdbx_description
1 polymer ?
#
loop_
_entity_poly.entity_id
_entity_poly.type
_entity_poly.pdbx_seq_one_letter_code
_entity_poly.pdbx_strand_id
1 'polypeptide(L)' 'MQQQTVLVVDDDEPHRRLLYDLLSAKSYRVLLAENGRRAIELAR' A
#
# COMPACT_ATOMS: atom_id res chain seq x y z
N MET A 1 -15.75 1.23 -13.93
CA MET A 1 -14.28 1.00 -14.07
C MET A 1 -13.81 0.36 -12.79
N GLN A 2 -13.03 -0.74 -12.85
CA GLN A 2 -12.55 -1.41 -11.63
C GLN A 2 -11.39 -0.60 -11.03
N GLN A 3 -11.47 -0.29 -9.73
CA GLN A 3 -10.41 0.40 -9.01
C GLN A 3 -9.27 -0.58 -8.72
N GLN A 4 -8.10 -0.36 -9.33
CA GLN A 4 -6.93 -1.20 -9.11
C GLN A 4 -6.44 -1.06 -7.65
N THR A 5 -6.10 -2.20 -7.05
CA THR A 5 -5.59 -2.26 -5.68
C THR A 5 -4.07 -2.41 -5.70
N VAL A 6 -3.37 -1.62 -4.88
CA VAL A 6 -1.91 -1.64 -4.75
C VAL A 6 -1.54 -1.91 -3.29
N LEU A 7 -0.68 -2.89 -3.05
CA LEU A 7 -0.11 -3.18 -1.73
C LEU A 7 1.32 -2.63 -1.68
N VAL A 8 1.56 -1.69 -0.78
CA VAL A 8 2.88 -1.12 -0.52
C VAL A 8 3.48 -1.79 0.71
N VAL A 9 4.69 -2.33 0.57
CA VAL A 9 5.44 -3.01 1.63
C VAL A 9 6.76 -2.29 1.83
N ASP A 10 6.91 -1.61 2.96
CA ASP A 10 8.08 -0.81 3.30
C ASP A 10 8.17 -0.73 4.84
N ASP A 11 9.34 -0.97 5.42
CA ASP A 11 9.57 -0.96 6.86
C ASP A 11 9.67 0.47 7.45
N ASP A 12 9.96 1.46 6.62
CA ASP A 12 10.01 2.88 7.01
C ASP A 12 8.61 3.52 6.89
N GLU A 13 8.07 4.02 8.00
CA GLU A 13 6.74 4.64 8.04
C GLU A 13 6.63 5.92 7.19
N PRO A 14 7.54 6.90 7.30
CA PRO A 14 7.58 8.05 6.39
C PRO A 14 7.53 7.67 4.91
N HIS A 15 8.34 6.72 4.45
CA HIS A 15 8.35 6.29 3.05
C HIS A 15 7.04 5.61 2.64
N ARG A 16 6.55 4.69 3.48
CA ARG A 16 5.26 4.00 3.26
C ARG A 16 4.10 4.99 3.17
N ARG A 17 4.10 6.06 3.97
CA ARG A 17 3.07 7.10 3.94
C ARG A 17 3.16 7.98 2.69
N LEU A 18 4.36 8.36 2.27
CA LEU A 18 4.55 9.09 1.01
C LEU A 18 3.96 8.32 -0.18
N LEU A 19 4.21 7.02 -0.26
CA LEU A 19 3.66 6.16 -1.33
C LEU A 19 2.14 6.06 -1.25
N TYR A 20 1.57 5.98 -0.04
CA TYR A 20 0.12 6.02 0.15
C TYR A 20 -0.51 7.27 -0.44
N ASP A 21 0.02 8.45 -0.11
CA ASP A 21 -0.55 9.73 -0.54
C ASP A 21 -0.48 9.87 -2.08
N LEU A 22 0.65 9.50 -2.68
CA LEU A 22 0.87 9.55 -4.13
C LEU A 22 -0.06 8.61 -4.92
N LEU A 23 -0.24 7.37 -4.45
CA LEU A 23 -1.08 6.38 -5.10
C LEU A 23 -2.56 6.64 -4.87
N SER A 24 -2.93 7.10 -3.67
CA SER A 24 -4.31 7.49 -3.36
C SER A 24 -4.75 8.68 -4.20
N ALA A 25 -3.86 9.67 -4.44
CA ALA A 25 -4.13 10.79 -5.35
C ALA A 25 -4.39 10.34 -6.80
N LYS A 26 -3.87 9.18 -7.20
CA LYS A 26 -4.12 8.55 -8.51
C LYS A 26 -5.35 7.64 -8.51
N SER A 27 -6.18 7.69 -7.46
CA SER A 27 -7.39 6.90 -7.31
C SER A 27 -7.17 5.38 -7.25
N TYR A 28 -5.99 4.93 -6.82
CA TYR A 28 -5.78 3.52 -6.44
C TYR A 28 -6.38 3.23 -5.06
N ARG A 29 -6.83 1.99 -4.86
CA ARG A 29 -7.07 1.48 -3.50
C ARG A 29 -5.72 1.03 -2.94
N VAL A 30 -5.22 1.69 -1.91
CA VAL A 30 -3.88 1.40 -1.36
C VAL A 30 -4.01 0.64 -0.05
N LEU A 31 -3.27 -0.47 0.06
CA LEU A 31 -3.04 -1.22 1.28
C LEU A 31 -1.58 -1.01 1.71
N LEU A 32 -1.34 -0.91 3.01
CA LEU A 32 -0.01 -0.69 3.57
C LEU A 32 0.37 -1.87 4.46
N ALA A 33 1.61 -2.34 4.33
CA ALA A 33 2.22 -3.31 5.22
C ALA A 33 3.60 -2.82 5.65
N GLU A 34 3.86 -2.90 6.95
CA GLU A 34 5.14 -2.54 7.57
C GLU A 34 6.19 -3.67 7.53
N ASN A 35 5.81 -4.85 7.06
CA ASN A 35 6.69 -5.99 6.88
C ASN A 35 6.07 -7.05 5.96
N GLY A 36 6.88 -8.04 5.56
CA GLY A 36 6.44 -9.11 4.66
C GLY A 36 5.35 -10.03 5.24
N ARG A 37 5.32 -10.27 6.55
CA ARG A 37 4.27 -11.08 7.19
C ARG A 37 2.91 -10.40 7.02
N ARG A 38 2.84 -9.11 7.35
CA ARG A 38 1.63 -8.31 7.19
C ARG A 38 1.21 -8.19 5.73
N ALA A 39 2.17 -8.07 4.81
CA ALA A 39 1.90 -8.05 3.38
C ALA A 39 1.21 -9.33 2.89
N ILE A 40 1.69 -10.50 3.32
CA ILE A 40 1.09 -11.79 2.95
C ILE A 40 -0.33 -11.93 3.53
N GLU A 41 -0.58 -11.44 4.74
CA GLU A 41 -1.94 -11.43 5.33
C GLU A 41 -2.92 -10.58 4.51
N LEU A 42 -2.46 -9.46 3.95
CA LEU A 42 -3.28 -8.56 3.16
C LEU A 42 -3.46 -8.99 1.69
N ALA A 43 -2.55 -9.81 1.17
CA ALA A 43 -2.56 -10.29 -0.22
C ALA A 43 -3.36 -11.59 -0.42
N ARG A 44 -3.78 -12.24 0.67
CA ARG A 44 -4.65 -13.44 0.64
C ARG A 44 -6.11 -13.06 0.52
#